data_AF-A0A016VAR7-F1
#
_entry.id   AF-A0A016VAR7-F1
#
_cell.length_a   1.000
_cell.length_b   1.000
_cell.length_c   1.000
_cell.angle_alpha   90.00
_cell.angle_beta   90.00
_cell.angle_gamma   90.00
#
_symmetry.space_group_name_H-M   'P 1'
#
loop_
_entity.id
_entity.type
_entity.pdbx_description
1 polymer ?
#
loop_
_entity_poly.entity_id
_entity_poly.type
_entity_poly.pdbx_seq_one_letter_code
_entity_poly.pdbx_strand_id
1 'polypeptide(L)'
;MCDNVNSSDMLAEVFSAIRRLQNQLEASHTHLDARLAGLENACSELLERSKPRSNCIFCPLPENRDGHTTTRCNRFPDAVAKSCQATRLGLCEKCLKPSHAEEEDCGVRCAACGRPHNVLLCSNRQGGPPFKRRHH
;
A
#
# COMPACT_ATOMS: atom_id res chain seq x y z
N MET A 1 -54.94 12.71 -52.57
CA MET A 1 -54.66 11.41 -51.94
C MET A 1 -54.15 11.74 -50.56
N CYS A 2 -55.04 11.69 -49.57
CA CYS A 2 -54.75 12.14 -48.22
C CYS A 2 -54.13 10.97 -47.49
N ASP A 3 -52.88 11.13 -47.07
CA ASP A 3 -52.16 10.16 -46.25
C ASP A 3 -52.94 9.93 -44.95
N ASN A 4 -53.64 8.80 -44.88
CA ASN A 4 -54.30 8.36 -43.67
C ASN A 4 -53.21 7.77 -42.77
N VAL A 5 -52.40 8.65 -42.17
CA VAL A 5 -51.41 8.27 -41.18
C VAL A 5 -52.17 7.64 -40.02
N ASN A 6 -51.99 6.33 -39.87
CA ASN A 6 -52.74 5.52 -38.94
C ASN A 6 -52.30 5.91 -37.52
N SER A 7 -53.19 6.55 -36.74
CA SER A 7 -52.90 7.04 -35.37
C SER A 7 -52.29 5.96 -34.46
N SER A 8 -52.56 4.68 -34.76
CA SER A 8 -51.97 3.51 -34.10
C SER A 8 -50.46 3.39 -34.30
N ASP A 9 -49.95 3.73 -35.48
CA ASP A 9 -48.52 3.60 -35.82
C ASP A 9 -47.69 4.67 -35.11
N MET A 10 -48.22 5.91 -35.06
CA MET A 10 -47.60 7.01 -34.30
C MET A 10 -47.52 6.73 -32.80
N LEU A 11 -48.57 6.12 -32.22
CA LEU A 11 -48.55 5.72 -30.81
C LEU A 11 -47.51 4.62 -30.56
N ALA A 12 -47.38 3.65 -31.46
CA ALA A 12 -46.38 2.59 -31.37
C ALA A 12 -44.94 3.15 -31.43
N GLU A 13 -44.69 4.11 -32.31
CA GLU A 13 -43.40 4.82 -32.40
C GLU A 13 -43.07 5.56 -31.09
N VAL A 14 -44.03 6.28 -30.52
CA VAL A 14 -43.85 6.98 -29.23
C VAL A 14 -43.53 5.99 -28.11
N PHE A 15 -44.25 4.87 -28.00
CA PHE A 15 -43.93 3.84 -27.00
C PHE A 15 -42.53 3.25 -27.20
N SER A 16 -42.13 3.01 -28.44
CA SER A 16 -40.78 2.52 -28.76
C SER A 16 -39.70 3.53 -28.35
N ALA A 17 -39.94 4.81 -28.57
CA ALA A 17 -39.04 5.89 -28.19
C ALA A 17 -38.94 6.03 -26.67
N ILE A 18 -40.06 5.96 -25.95
CA ILE A 18 -40.09 5.96 -24.48
C ILE A 18 -39.27 4.79 -23.92
N ARG A 19 -39.49 3.58 -24.45
CA ARG A 19 -38.77 2.38 -24.01
C ARG A 19 -37.26 2.50 -24.28
N ARG A 20 -36.88 3.06 -25.42
CA ARG A 20 -35.47 3.32 -25.74
C ARG A 20 -34.85 4.32 -24.76
N LEU A 21 -35.55 5.40 -24.42
CA LEU A 21 -35.07 6.38 -23.44
C LEU A 21 -34.93 5.76 -22.04
N GLN A 22 -35.88 4.92 -21.62
CA GLN A 22 -35.79 4.19 -20.34
C GLN A 22 -34.54 3.31 -20.31
N ASN A 23 -34.31 2.50 -21.35
CA ASN A 23 -33.11 1.66 -21.44
C ASN A 23 -31.81 2.49 -21.42
N GLN A 24 -31.80 3.65 -22.09
CA GLN A 24 -30.64 4.54 -22.10
C GLN A 24 -30.38 5.17 -20.73
N LEU A 25 -31.45 5.51 -19.99
CA LEU A 25 -31.35 6.05 -18.64
C LEU A 25 -30.81 5.01 -17.67
N GLU A 26 -31.33 3.77 -17.72
CA GLU A 26 -30.83 2.64 -16.91
C GLU A 26 -29.37 2.32 -17.22
N ALA A 27 -28.99 2.28 -18.51
CA ALA A 27 -27.60 2.09 -18.92
C ALA A 27 -26.68 3.20 -18.42
N SER A 28 -27.16 4.46 -18.45
CA SER A 28 -26.39 5.60 -17.93
C SER A 28 -26.25 5.54 -16.41
N HIS A 29 -27.32 5.19 -15.71
CA HIS A 29 -27.33 5.05 -14.24
C HIS A 29 -26.35 3.97 -13.80
N THR A 30 -26.45 2.77 -14.36
CA THR A 30 -25.55 1.65 -14.04
C THR A 30 -24.09 1.98 -14.37
N HIS A 31 -23.83 2.68 -15.48
CA HIS A 31 -22.48 3.13 -15.80
C HIS A 31 -21.95 4.16 -14.79
N LEU A 32 -22.77 5.11 -14.35
CA LEU A 32 -22.38 6.09 -13.33
C LEU A 32 -22.13 5.43 -11.97
N ASP A 33 -22.98 4.51 -11.54
CA ASP A 33 -22.79 3.75 -10.30
C ASP A 33 -21.47 2.98 -10.32
N ALA A 34 -21.16 2.31 -11.43
CA ALA A 34 -19.90 1.60 -11.59
C ALA A 34 -18.68 2.54 -11.51
N ARG A 35 -18.79 3.74 -12.09
CA ARG A 35 -17.71 4.75 -12.01
C ARG A 35 -17.55 5.31 -10.60
N LEU A 36 -18.64 5.57 -9.89
CA LEU A 36 -18.61 6.03 -8.50
C LEU A 36 -17.97 4.99 -7.60
N ALA A 37 -18.38 3.73 -7.69
CA ALA A 37 -17.77 2.62 -6.95
C ALA A 37 -16.26 2.49 -7.27
N GLY A 38 -15.87 2.67 -8.54
CA GLY A 38 -14.46 2.69 -8.95
C GLY A 38 -13.67 3.83 -8.29
N LEU A 39 -14.25 5.03 -8.22
CA LEU A 39 -13.61 6.18 -7.56
C LEU A 39 -13.52 6.01 -6.05
N GLU A 40 -14.56 5.49 -5.39
CA GLU A 40 -14.55 5.21 -3.95
C GLU A 40 -13.46 4.20 -3.59
N ASN A 41 -13.29 3.16 -4.39
CA ASN A 41 -12.23 2.18 -4.23
C ASN A 41 -10.84 2.81 -4.39
N ALA A 42 -10.65 3.62 -5.45
CA ALA A 42 -9.38 4.31 -5.69
C ALA A 42 -9.03 5.29 -4.55
N CYS A 43 -10.01 6.07 -4.08
CA CYS A 43 -9.85 6.96 -2.93
C CYS A 43 -9.48 6.18 -1.66
N SER A 44 -10.14 5.05 -1.41
CA SER A 44 -9.83 4.19 -0.26
C SER A 44 -8.41 3.66 -0.31
N GLU A 45 -7.93 3.23 -1.49
CA GLU A 45 -6.54 2.78 -1.67
C GLU A 45 -5.54 3.92 -1.41
N LEU A 46 -5.81 5.12 -1.93
CA LEU A 46 -4.96 6.30 -1.72
C LEU A 46 -4.89 6.70 -0.24
N LEU A 47 -6.01 6.62 0.48
CA LEU A 47 -6.05 6.88 1.93
C LEU A 47 -5.19 5.87 2.70
N GLU A 48 -5.28 4.59 2.38
CA GLU A 48 -4.44 3.56 3.01
C GLU A 48 -2.95 3.75 2.73
N ARG A 49 -2.60 4.12 1.50
CA ARG A 49 -1.21 4.34 1.07
C ARG A 49 -0.59 5.63 1.62
N SER A 50 -1.42 6.63 1.91
CA SER A 50 -0.98 7.93 2.46
C SER A 50 -0.86 7.95 3.99
N LYS A 51 -1.26 6.88 4.69
CA LYS A 51 -1.06 6.76 6.14
C LYS A 51 0.42 6.99 6.47
N PRO A 52 0.74 7.92 7.40
CA PRO A 52 2.11 8.19 7.78
C PRO A 52 2.74 6.94 8.40
N ARG A 53 3.97 6.64 7.97
CA ARG A 53 4.76 5.51 8.49
C ARG A 53 6.03 6.05 9.13
N SER A 54 6.49 5.37 10.17
CA SER A 54 7.78 5.68 10.79
C SER A 54 8.92 5.34 9.83
N ASN A 55 9.91 6.23 9.73
CA ASN A 55 11.16 5.97 8.97
C ASN A 55 12.03 4.88 9.61
N CYS A 56 11.74 4.52 10.86
CA CYS A 56 12.40 3.48 11.62
C CYS A 56 11.42 2.33 11.85
N ILE A 57 11.74 1.15 11.35
CA ILE A 57 10.88 -0.04 11.49
C ILE A 57 10.71 -0.49 12.95
N PHE A 58 11.67 -0.11 13.81
CA PHE A 58 11.67 -0.50 15.22
C PHE A 58 10.90 0.47 16.13
N CYS A 59 10.71 1.71 15.69
CA CYS A 59 10.01 2.74 16.47
C CYS A 59 8.65 3.04 15.84
N PRO A 60 7.54 3.00 16.59
CA PRO A 60 6.25 3.50 16.11
C PRO A 60 6.31 4.99 15.78
N LEU A 61 5.42 5.44 14.89
CA LEU A 61 5.35 6.83 14.41
C LEU A 61 5.42 7.90 15.54
N PRO A 62 4.64 7.83 16.64
CA PRO A 62 4.69 8.86 17.70
C PRO A 62 6.03 8.94 18.44
N GLU A 63 6.85 7.88 18.40
CA GLU A 63 8.16 7.82 19.04
C GLU A 63 9.30 8.24 18.09
N ASN A 64 9.09 8.20 16.77
CA ASN A 64 10.07 8.63 15.77
C ASN A 64 9.89 10.12 15.40
N ARG A 65 9.95 11.00 16.40
CA ARG A 65 9.71 12.45 16.23
C ARG A 65 10.84 13.17 15.49
N ASP A 66 12.06 12.66 15.62
CA ASP A 66 13.26 13.16 14.97
C ASP A 66 13.45 12.59 13.54
N GLY A 67 12.56 11.70 13.11
CA GLY A 67 12.55 11.17 11.75
C GLY A 67 13.73 10.25 11.40
N HIS A 68 14.39 9.67 12.41
CA HIS A 68 15.54 8.81 12.21
C HIS A 68 15.19 7.54 11.43
N THR A 69 16.17 7.01 10.69
CA THR A 69 16.05 5.73 9.99
C THR A 69 16.44 4.56 10.90
N THR A 70 15.99 3.35 10.57
CA THR A 70 16.32 2.12 11.31
C THR A 70 17.82 1.94 11.58
N THR A 71 18.67 2.34 10.63
CA THR A 71 20.13 2.24 10.77
C THR A 71 20.67 3.15 11.88
N ARG A 72 20.07 4.33 12.06
CA ARG A 72 20.49 5.38 13.00
C ARG A 72 19.59 5.45 14.25
N CYS A 73 18.87 4.37 14.56
CA CYS A 73 18.02 4.33 15.73
C CYS A 73 18.86 4.31 17.01
N ASN A 74 18.79 5.37 17.81
CA ASN A 74 19.53 5.46 19.07
C ASN A 74 18.91 4.60 20.19
N ARG A 75 17.63 4.23 20.08
CA ARG A 75 16.94 3.38 21.06
C ARG A 75 17.39 1.92 20.97
N PHE A 76 17.77 1.48 19.76
CA PHE A 76 18.27 0.14 19.48
C PHE A 76 19.62 0.27 18.77
N PRO A 77 20.69 0.59 19.50
CA PRO A 77 21.97 0.99 18.90
C PRO A 77 22.73 -0.20 18.29
N ASP A 78 22.66 -1.37 18.93
CA ASP A 78 23.40 -2.56 18.53
C ASP A 78 22.52 -3.64 17.89
N ALA A 79 23.18 -4.65 17.32
CA ALA A 79 22.54 -5.76 16.62
C ALA A 79 21.61 -6.59 17.52
N VAL A 80 21.97 -6.78 18.80
CA VAL A 80 21.20 -7.59 19.74
C VAL A 80 19.90 -6.87 20.10
N ALA A 81 20.00 -5.58 20.47
CA ALA A 81 18.83 -4.74 20.76
C ALA A 81 17.86 -4.68 19.58
N LYS A 82 18.38 -4.59 18.35
CA LYS A 82 17.56 -4.61 17.12
C LYS A 82 16.91 -5.97 16.89
N SER A 83 17.61 -7.08 17.16
CA SER A 83 17.04 -8.43 17.02
C SER A 83 15.89 -8.64 18.01
N CYS A 84 16.12 -8.34 19.29
CA CYS A 84 15.08 -8.45 20.32
C CYS A 84 13.84 -7.62 19.96
N GLN A 85 14.04 -6.42 19.43
CA GLN A 85 12.93 -5.58 19.00
C GLN A 85 12.23 -6.13 17.74
N ALA A 86 12.96 -6.70 16.78
CA ALA A 86 12.37 -7.38 15.63
C ALA A 86 11.48 -8.55 16.08
N THR A 87 11.98 -9.40 16.99
CA THR A 87 11.20 -10.50 17.58
C THR A 87 9.94 -9.97 18.27
N ARG A 88 10.07 -8.92 19.11
CA ARG A 88 8.95 -8.31 19.84
C ARG A 88 7.88 -7.74 18.90
N LEU A 89 8.28 -7.19 17.76
CA LEU A 89 7.37 -6.68 16.74
C LEU A 89 6.80 -7.78 15.83
N GLY A 90 7.15 -9.04 16.07
CA GLY A 90 6.71 -10.16 15.24
C GLY A 90 7.23 -10.05 13.81
N LEU A 91 8.49 -9.60 13.64
CA LEU A 91 9.15 -9.50 12.35
C LEU A 91 10.07 -10.69 12.11
N CYS A 92 10.17 -11.12 10.86
CA CYS A 92 11.18 -12.08 10.44
C CYS A 92 12.57 -11.45 10.54
N GLU A 93 13.49 -12.08 11.28
CA GLU A 93 14.86 -11.54 11.47
C GLU A 93 15.70 -11.57 10.19
N LYS A 94 15.28 -12.30 9.16
CA LYS A 94 15.94 -12.32 7.85
C LYS A 94 15.51 -11.13 6.99
N CYS A 95 14.21 -10.97 6.75
CA CYS A 95 13.69 -9.97 5.79
C CYS A 95 13.09 -8.71 6.44
N LEU A 96 12.89 -8.69 7.76
CA LEU A 96 12.22 -7.65 8.54
C LEU A 96 10.80 -7.32 8.08
N LYS A 97 10.15 -8.22 7.35
CA LYS A 97 8.70 -8.20 7.08
C LYS A 97 7.96 -8.88 8.24
N PRO A 98 6.60 -8.81 8.30
CA PRO A 98 5.83 -9.59 9.26
C PRO A 98 6.28 -11.06 9.28
N SER A 99 6.30 -11.65 10.47
CA SER A 99 6.72 -13.02 10.68
C SER A 99 5.90 -13.96 9.79
N HIS A 100 6.59 -14.90 9.17
CA HIS A 100 6.04 -15.89 8.27
C HIS A 100 6.50 -17.28 8.74
N ALA A 101 5.79 -18.32 8.30
CA ALA A 101 6.12 -19.70 8.66
C ALA A 101 7.58 -20.02 8.31
N GLU A 102 8.24 -20.85 9.10
CA GLU A 102 9.66 -21.20 8.88
C GLU A 102 9.88 -21.92 7.54
N GLU A 103 8.85 -22.61 7.06
CA GLU A 103 8.82 -23.29 5.75
C GLU A 103 8.81 -22.29 4.57
N GLU A 104 8.36 -21.05 4.80
CA GLU A 104 8.39 -19.98 3.81
C GLU A 104 9.76 -19.28 3.85
N ASP A 105 10.74 -19.82 3.12
CA ASP A 105 12.06 -19.19 3.05
C ASP A 105 12.00 -17.89 2.26
N CYS A 106 12.16 -16.76 2.96
CA CYS A 106 12.25 -15.44 2.33
C CYS A 106 13.53 -15.24 1.49
N GLY A 107 14.47 -16.19 1.50
CA GLY A 107 15.69 -16.17 0.68
C GLY A 107 16.70 -15.07 1.05
N VAL A 108 16.43 -14.30 2.12
CA VAL A 108 17.29 -13.20 2.52
C VAL A 108 18.50 -13.71 3.29
N ARG A 109 19.69 -13.33 2.81
CA ARG A 109 20.98 -13.56 3.46
C ARG A 109 21.67 -12.22 3.72
N CYS A 110 22.43 -12.17 4.81
CA CYS A 110 23.16 -10.97 5.18
C CYS A 110 24.25 -10.64 4.15
N ALA A 111 24.20 -9.47 3.53
CA ALA A 111 25.21 -9.06 2.56
C ALA A 111 26.62 -8.90 3.16
N ALA A 112 26.73 -8.72 4.49
CA ALA A 112 28.03 -8.54 5.16
C ALA A 112 28.72 -9.87 5.53
N CYS A 113 27.97 -10.94 5.82
CA CYS A 113 28.56 -12.20 6.30
C CYS A 113 27.92 -13.48 5.73
N GLY A 114 26.95 -13.38 4.82
CA GLY A 114 26.28 -14.51 4.15
C GLY A 114 25.31 -15.33 5.00
N ARG A 115 25.23 -15.07 6.31
CA ARG A 115 24.37 -15.80 7.26
C ARG A 115 22.89 -15.39 7.14
N PRO A 116 21.94 -16.24 7.60
CA PRO A 116 20.50 -16.01 7.44
C PRO A 116 19.96 -14.99 8.46
N HIS A 117 20.32 -13.72 8.30
CA HIS A 117 19.77 -12.59 9.05
C HIS A 117 19.79 -11.32 8.19
N ASN A 118 19.01 -10.32 8.57
CA ASN A 118 19.04 -9.02 7.93
C ASN A 118 20.36 -8.29 8.24
N VAL A 119 20.95 -7.59 7.27
CA VAL A 119 22.20 -6.84 7.46
C VAL A 119 22.12 -5.83 8.62
N LEU A 120 20.94 -5.34 8.99
CA LEU A 120 20.73 -4.43 10.13
C LEU A 120 20.90 -5.11 11.50
N LEU A 121 20.81 -6.44 11.54
CA LEU A 121 20.99 -7.30 12.72
C LEU A 121 22.38 -7.95 12.76
N CYS A 122 23.27 -7.59 11.82
CA CYS A 122 24.59 -8.20 11.73
C CYS A 122 25.57 -7.57 12.73
N SER A 123 26.14 -8.36 13.64
CA SER A 123 27.21 -7.91 14.55
C SER A 123 28.50 -7.54 13.82
N ASN A 124 28.75 -8.13 12.65
CA ASN A 124 29.91 -7.88 11.80
C ASN A 124 29.66 -6.75 10.78
N ARG A 125 28.59 -5.97 10.94
CA ARG A 125 28.33 -4.83 10.09
C ARG A 125 29.47 -3.84 10.33
N GLN A 126 30.48 -3.87 9.45
CA GLN A 126 31.57 -2.90 9.45
C GLN A 126 30.92 -1.53 9.55
N GLY A 127 31.15 -0.84 10.67
CA GLY A 127 30.77 0.56 10.80
C GLY A 127 31.33 1.25 9.58
N GLY A 128 30.50 1.97 8.84
CA GLY A 128 31.01 2.89 7.84
C GLY A 128 32.09 3.78 8.48
N PRO A 129 33.05 4.31 7.70
CA PRO A 129 34.14 5.09 8.24
C PRO A 129 33.59 6.13 9.23
N PRO A 130 34.20 6.31 10.41
CA PRO A 130 33.74 7.31 11.37
C PRO A 130 33.65 8.64 10.63
N PHE A 131 32.50 9.30 10.70
CA PHE A 131 32.32 10.64 10.14
C PHE A 131 33.40 11.53 10.76
N LYS A 132 34.46 11.84 10.00
CA LYS A 132 35.45 12.83 10.41
C LYS A 132 34.72 14.16 10.54
N ARG A 133 34.52 14.63 11.77
CA ARG A 133 34.06 15.99 12.03
C ARG A 133 35.10 16.94 11.42
N ARG A 134 34.74 17.68 10.38
CA ARG A 134 35.57 18.80 9.91
C ARG A 134 35.54 19.86 11.01
N HIS A 135 36.66 20.03 11.69
CA HIS A 135 36.91 21.24 12.47
C HIS A 135 37.08 22.39 11.46
N HIS A 136 36.22 23.40 11.60
CA HIS A 136 36.45 24.73 11.05
C HIS A 136 37.45 25.47 11.92
#